data_AF-A0AAW8NP84-F1
#
_entry.id   AF-A0AAW8NP84-F1
#
_cell.length_a   1.000
_cell.length_b   1.000
_cell.length_c   1.000
_cell.angle_alpha   90.00
_cell.angle_beta   90.00
_cell.angle_gamma   90.00
#
_symmetry.space_group_name_H-M   'P 1'
#
loop_
_entity.id
_entity.type
_entity.pdbx_description
1 polymer ?
#
loop_
_entity_poly.entity_id
_entity_poly.type
_entity_poly.pdbx_seq_one_letter_code
_entity_poly.pdbx_strand_id
1 'polypeptide(L)'
;MKINISNRVKLSAGLILAVLNLNAYATPESKVVISDTFTAAATKHGFKTELVKRLCEPLPDIVSITCHHSGEDSPFESLIVQYRYNTRTTNNDMFKHLEFNDIRVDLKHKQIDFWSGHQITTPDGISVNRIEGTSNSYIETGGMRGFVSRTDRRFQQQRDTEYELSHTSEFSYKDLDRKSAINAITHYQKMVSDNDYVVAYKEDQVIEPVTIMQGASFSFPISEPLKQRLIDVVEQSTK
;
A
#
# COMPACT_ATOMS: atom_id res chain seq x y z
N MET A 1 49.96 35.38 39.23
CA MET A 1 48.90 34.63 39.95
C MET A 1 47.80 34.27 38.95
N LYS A 2 47.60 32.95 38.73
CA LYS A 2 46.50 32.20 38.11
C LYS A 2 45.71 32.82 36.93
N ILE A 3 46.00 32.28 35.74
CA ILE A 3 45.04 32.10 34.64
C ILE A 3 43.96 31.13 35.14
N ASN A 4 42.67 31.43 34.93
CA ASN A 4 41.65 30.39 35.00
C ASN A 4 40.54 30.59 33.96
N ILE A 5 40.32 29.50 33.24
CA ILE A 5 39.47 29.29 32.08
C ILE A 5 38.02 29.08 32.53
N SER A 6 37.03 29.66 31.84
CA SER A 6 35.75 28.97 31.62
C SER A 6 34.86 29.69 30.60
N ASN A 7 35.07 29.45 29.31
CA ASN A 7 34.01 29.64 28.32
C ASN A 7 33.02 28.49 28.45
N ARG A 8 32.09 28.58 29.39
CA ARG A 8 30.91 27.72 29.42
C ARG A 8 29.87 28.31 28.47
N VAL A 9 29.81 27.78 27.26
CA VAL A 9 28.66 27.93 26.37
C VAL A 9 27.44 27.42 27.14
N LYS A 10 26.56 28.33 27.56
CA LYS A 10 25.25 27.99 28.10
C LYS A 10 24.38 27.51 26.94
N LEU A 11 24.48 26.22 26.62
CA LEU A 11 23.43 25.52 25.88
C LEU A 11 22.18 25.57 26.77
N SER A 12 21.23 26.42 26.39
CA SER A 12 19.96 26.53 27.08
C SER A 12 19.23 25.17 26.98
N ALA A 13 18.59 24.76 28.07
CA ALA A 13 17.76 23.55 28.09
C ALA A 13 16.69 23.54 26.98
N GLY A 14 16.29 24.73 26.49
CA GLY A 14 15.41 24.88 25.33
C GLY A 14 15.99 24.36 24.00
N LEU A 15 17.31 24.44 23.79
CA LEU A 15 17.95 23.86 22.60
C LEU A 15 18.00 22.32 22.69
N ILE A 16 18.18 21.77 23.89
CA ILE A 16 18.19 20.32 24.13
C ILE A 16 16.77 19.74 23.98
N LEU A 17 15.73 20.45 24.46
CA LEU A 17 14.34 20.04 24.24
C LEU A 17 13.89 20.17 22.77
N ALA A 18 14.44 21.11 22.00
CA ALA A 18 14.17 21.21 20.56
C ALA A 18 14.79 20.03 19.78
N VAL A 19 16.01 19.61 20.14
CA VAL A 19 16.68 18.45 19.50
C VAL A 19 16.05 17.11 19.89
N LEU A 20 15.50 17.00 21.11
CA LEU A 20 14.80 15.79 21.56
C LEU A 20 13.41 15.63 20.91
N ASN A 21 12.70 16.73 20.60
CA ASN A 21 11.40 16.67 19.93
C ASN A 21 11.47 16.51 18.41
N LEU A 22 12.60 16.87 17.77
CA LEU A 22 12.79 16.65 16.32
C LEU A 22 13.07 15.18 15.96
N ASN A 23 13.57 14.37 16.91
CA ASN A 23 13.79 12.94 16.70
C ASN A 23 12.58 12.07 17.08
N ALA A 24 11.53 12.64 17.68
CA ALA A 24 10.33 11.89 18.08
C ALA A 24 9.32 11.67 16.93
N TYR A 25 9.53 12.33 15.79
CA TYR A 25 8.71 12.22 14.58
C TYR A 25 9.53 11.90 13.33
N ALA A 26 10.69 11.24 13.48
CA ALA A 26 11.27 10.54 12.35
C ALA A 26 10.33 9.38 12.03
N THR A 27 9.37 9.60 11.12
CA THR A 27 8.67 8.51 10.45
C THR A 27 9.76 7.57 9.93
N PRO A 28 9.74 6.27 10.26
CA PRO A 28 10.74 5.35 9.75
C PRO A 28 10.81 5.53 8.24
N GLU A 29 11.98 5.88 7.70
CA GLU A 29 12.14 5.99 6.26
C GLU A 29 11.75 4.65 5.63
N SER A 30 11.02 4.70 4.50
CA SER A 30 10.60 3.48 3.81
C SER A 30 11.80 2.57 3.59
N LYS A 31 11.63 1.28 3.83
CA LYS A 31 12.58 0.28 3.35
C LYS A 31 12.52 0.24 1.82
N VAL A 32 13.60 0.65 1.15
CA VAL A 32 13.68 0.64 -0.32
C VAL A 32 14.48 -0.58 -0.80
N VAL A 33 13.94 -1.30 -1.77
CA VAL A 33 14.62 -2.40 -2.48
C VAL A 33 14.49 -2.16 -3.98
N ILE A 34 15.61 -2.18 -4.70
CA ILE A 34 15.66 -1.95 -6.15
C ILE A 34 16.44 -3.10 -6.78
N SER A 35 15.87 -3.80 -7.74
CA SER A 35 16.62 -4.79 -8.53
C SER A 35 17.60 -4.10 -9.48
N ASP A 36 18.79 -4.67 -9.67
CA ASP A 36 19.88 -4.06 -10.45
C ASP A 36 19.49 -3.61 -11.86
N THR A 37 18.61 -4.37 -12.52
CA THR A 37 18.19 -4.13 -13.91
C THR A 37 16.95 -3.23 -14.03
N PHE A 38 16.34 -2.79 -12.91
CA PHE A 38 15.09 -2.03 -12.92
C PHE A 38 15.21 -0.72 -13.72
N THR A 39 16.26 0.05 -13.45
CA THR A 39 16.43 1.37 -14.08
C THR A 39 16.63 1.26 -15.58
N ALA A 40 17.44 0.29 -16.02
CA ALA A 40 17.69 0.05 -17.44
C ALA A 40 16.40 -0.37 -18.15
N ALA A 41 15.63 -1.29 -17.57
CA ALA A 41 14.38 -1.76 -18.12
C ALA A 41 13.32 -0.66 -18.21
N ALA A 42 13.13 0.13 -17.14
CA ALA A 42 12.20 1.26 -17.16
C ALA A 42 12.59 2.31 -18.22
N THR A 43 13.88 2.57 -18.39
CA THR A 43 14.37 3.47 -19.44
C THR A 43 14.11 2.91 -20.84
N LYS A 44 14.27 1.60 -21.05
CA LYS A 44 13.93 0.90 -22.30
C LYS A 44 12.44 1.01 -22.64
N HIS A 45 11.59 1.06 -21.62
CA HIS A 45 10.16 1.33 -21.75
C HIS A 45 9.80 2.83 -21.90
N GLY A 46 10.80 3.71 -22.05
CA GLY A 46 10.61 5.12 -22.36
C GLY A 46 10.43 6.03 -21.14
N PHE A 47 10.59 5.51 -19.92
CA PHE A 47 10.55 6.33 -18.70
C PHE A 47 11.88 7.06 -18.50
N LYS A 48 11.82 8.33 -18.13
CA LYS A 48 13.01 9.14 -17.82
C LYS A 48 13.67 8.67 -16.54
N THR A 49 15.00 8.64 -16.52
CA THR A 49 15.82 8.27 -15.35
C THR A 49 15.43 9.03 -14.08
N GLU A 50 15.09 10.33 -14.17
CA GLU A 50 14.69 11.14 -13.03
C GLU A 50 13.35 10.70 -12.44
N LEU A 51 12.40 10.27 -13.28
CA LEU A 51 11.14 9.71 -12.79
C LEU A 51 11.40 8.34 -12.16
N VAL A 52 12.17 7.48 -12.81
CA VAL A 52 12.49 6.13 -12.31
C VAL A 52 13.16 6.20 -10.93
N LYS A 53 14.12 7.11 -10.74
CA LYS A 53 14.73 7.36 -9.42
C LYS A 53 13.69 7.80 -8.39
N ARG A 54 12.88 8.80 -8.72
CA ARG A 54 11.83 9.31 -7.82
C ARG A 54 10.82 8.24 -7.44
N LEU A 55 10.47 7.31 -8.34
CA LEU A 55 9.56 6.21 -8.01
C LEU A 55 10.06 5.35 -6.85
N CYS A 56 11.38 5.18 -6.73
CA CYS A 56 12.03 4.35 -5.72
C CYS A 56 12.51 5.12 -4.49
N GLU A 57 12.29 6.44 -4.42
CA GLU A 57 12.69 7.24 -3.25
C GLU A 57 11.75 6.98 -2.06
N PRO A 58 12.26 6.97 -0.80
CA PRO A 58 11.42 6.81 0.39
C PRO A 58 10.25 7.82 0.46
N LEU A 59 9.17 7.42 1.13
CA LEU A 59 7.99 8.23 1.40
C LEU A 59 7.57 8.06 2.88
N PRO A 60 7.17 9.13 3.57
CA PRO A 60 6.90 9.08 5.01
C PRO A 60 5.69 8.20 5.39
N ASP A 61 4.76 7.98 4.47
CA ASP A 61 3.54 7.18 4.65
C ASP A 61 3.67 5.73 4.16
N ILE A 62 4.82 5.37 3.58
CA ILE A 62 5.08 4.06 2.97
C ILE A 62 6.12 3.31 3.80
N VAL A 63 5.79 2.08 4.20
CA VAL A 63 6.70 1.22 4.98
C VAL A 63 7.80 0.63 4.11
N SER A 64 7.46 0.21 2.90
CA SER A 64 8.46 -0.31 1.98
C SER A 64 8.13 -0.01 0.53
N ILE A 65 9.17 0.27 -0.24
CA ILE A 65 9.11 0.48 -1.69
C ILE A 65 9.96 -0.59 -2.35
N THR A 66 9.37 -1.37 -3.24
CA THR A 66 10.08 -2.39 -4.03
C THR A 66 9.99 -2.05 -5.51
N CYS A 67 11.11 -1.72 -6.11
CA CYS A 67 11.27 -1.52 -7.53
C CYS A 67 11.89 -2.77 -8.15
N HIS A 68 11.07 -3.59 -8.78
CA HIS A 68 11.42 -4.93 -9.22
C HIS A 68 11.36 -5.07 -10.73
N HIS A 69 12.40 -5.69 -11.28
CA HIS A 69 12.46 -6.12 -12.66
C HIS A 69 12.92 -7.58 -12.76
N SER A 70 12.23 -8.38 -13.57
CA SER A 70 12.60 -9.76 -13.87
C SER A 70 12.06 -10.20 -15.23
N GLY A 71 12.67 -11.23 -15.82
CA GLY A 71 12.17 -11.83 -17.06
C GLY A 71 12.36 -10.94 -18.28
N GLU A 72 13.48 -10.22 -18.34
CA GLU A 72 13.85 -9.31 -19.43
C GLU A 72 13.56 -9.90 -20.81
N ASP A 73 12.96 -9.09 -21.70
CA ASP A 73 12.63 -9.45 -23.09
C ASP A 73 11.73 -10.70 -23.26
N SER A 74 11.03 -11.09 -22.20
CA SER A 74 10.09 -12.20 -22.23
C SER A 74 8.63 -11.72 -22.17
N PRO A 75 7.66 -12.53 -22.62
CA PRO A 75 6.24 -12.27 -22.39
C PRO A 75 5.88 -12.24 -20.90
N PHE A 76 6.75 -12.76 -20.03
CA PHE A 76 6.59 -12.78 -18.58
C PHE A 76 7.43 -11.71 -17.88
N GLU A 77 7.99 -10.76 -18.63
CA GLU A 77 8.72 -9.64 -18.05
C GLU A 77 7.81 -8.87 -17.09
N SER A 78 8.34 -8.63 -15.91
CA SER A 78 7.69 -7.93 -14.83
C SER A 78 8.50 -6.69 -14.55
N LEU A 79 7.89 -5.51 -14.70
CA LEU A 79 8.50 -4.22 -14.38
C LEU A 79 7.56 -3.45 -13.45
N ILE A 80 7.82 -3.57 -12.15
CA ILE A 80 6.86 -3.22 -11.11
C ILE A 80 7.49 -2.27 -10.10
N VAL A 81 6.72 -1.26 -9.68
CA VAL A 81 6.97 -0.53 -8.43
C VAL A 81 5.86 -0.86 -7.44
N GLN A 82 6.21 -1.35 -6.26
CA GLN A 82 5.26 -1.67 -5.20
C GLN A 82 5.48 -0.76 -4.00
N TYR A 83 4.44 -0.05 -3.61
CA TYR A 83 4.37 0.80 -2.42
C TYR A 83 3.54 0.08 -1.36
N ARG A 84 4.17 -0.33 -0.26
CA ARG A 84 3.50 -1.03 0.84
C ARG A 84 3.22 -0.09 2.00
N TYR A 85 1.97 -0.03 2.41
CA TYR A 85 1.53 0.70 3.59
C TYR A 85 1.78 -0.10 4.87
N ASN A 86 1.53 0.56 6.01
CA ASN A 86 1.59 -0.07 7.32
C ASN A 86 0.74 -1.35 7.35
N THR A 87 1.38 -2.40 7.85
CA THR A 87 0.70 -3.66 8.16
C THR A 87 0.06 -3.54 9.52
N ARG A 88 -1.26 -3.71 9.60
CA ARG A 88 -1.97 -3.72 10.89
C ARG A 88 -2.09 -5.15 11.38
N THR A 89 -1.75 -5.39 12.64
CA THR A 89 -1.99 -6.69 13.29
C THR A 89 -3.01 -6.51 14.40
N THR A 90 -4.06 -7.32 14.36
CA THR A 90 -5.07 -7.42 15.42
C THR A 90 -5.01 -8.84 15.98
N ASN A 91 -4.87 -8.98 17.29
CA ASN A 91 -4.86 -10.27 17.97
C ASN A 91 -6.06 -10.37 18.90
N ASN A 92 -6.68 -11.54 18.92
CA ASN A 92 -7.75 -11.94 19.81
C ASN A 92 -7.51 -13.42 20.19
N ASP A 93 -8.14 -13.89 21.26
CA ASP A 93 -8.11 -15.29 21.68
C ASP A 93 -8.55 -16.28 20.57
N MET A 94 -9.38 -15.83 19.62
CA MET A 94 -9.84 -16.67 18.49
C MET A 94 -9.00 -16.54 17.23
N PHE A 95 -8.21 -15.48 17.06
CA PHE A 95 -7.49 -15.24 15.82
C PHE A 95 -6.33 -14.24 15.95
N LYS A 96 -5.37 -14.37 15.04
CA LYS A 96 -4.43 -13.33 14.65
C LYS A 96 -4.79 -12.88 13.24
N HIS A 97 -5.02 -11.59 13.07
CA HIS A 97 -5.38 -10.97 11.80
C HIS A 97 -4.32 -9.97 11.39
N LEU A 98 -3.81 -10.13 10.17
CA LEU A 98 -2.83 -9.27 9.55
C LEU A 98 -3.45 -8.60 8.32
N GLU A 99 -3.51 -7.27 8.32
CA GLU A 99 -3.95 -6.47 7.19
C GLU A 99 -2.73 -5.87 6.50
N PHE A 100 -2.65 -5.97 5.18
CA PHE A 100 -1.64 -5.30 4.37
C PHE A 100 -2.30 -4.64 3.16
N ASN A 101 -1.77 -3.49 2.77
CA ASN A 101 -2.25 -2.73 1.64
C ASN A 101 -1.06 -2.29 0.79
N ASP A 102 -1.15 -2.52 -0.50
CA ASP A 102 -0.11 -2.21 -1.46
C ASP A 102 -0.70 -1.44 -2.65
N ILE A 103 0.05 -0.48 -3.18
CA ILE A 103 -0.16 0.07 -4.53
C ILE A 103 0.94 -0.48 -5.42
N ARG A 104 0.56 -1.16 -6.49
CA ARG A 104 1.48 -1.70 -7.49
C ARG A 104 1.35 -0.91 -8.78
N VAL A 105 2.45 -0.41 -9.32
CA VAL A 105 2.52 0.25 -10.62
C VAL A 105 3.24 -0.68 -11.58
N ASP A 106 2.52 -1.21 -12.56
CA ASP A 106 3.10 -1.98 -13.65
C ASP A 106 3.44 -1.03 -14.80
N LEU A 107 4.74 -0.71 -14.90
CA LEU A 107 5.24 0.26 -15.88
C LEU A 107 5.16 -0.28 -17.31
N LYS A 108 5.28 -1.60 -17.49
CA LYS A 108 5.20 -2.25 -18.80
C LYS A 108 3.76 -2.28 -19.31
N HIS A 109 2.83 -2.71 -18.46
CA HIS A 109 1.42 -2.89 -18.83
C HIS A 109 0.57 -1.66 -18.61
N LYS A 110 1.16 -0.56 -18.12
CA LYS A 110 0.50 0.74 -17.91
C LYS A 110 -0.74 0.61 -17.01
N GLN A 111 -0.53 0.02 -15.84
CA GLN A 111 -1.56 -0.36 -14.88
C GLN A 111 -1.17 0.02 -13.45
N ILE A 112 -2.15 0.45 -12.66
CA ILE A 112 -2.02 0.64 -11.21
C ILE A 112 -2.99 -0.32 -10.53
N ASP A 113 -2.46 -1.20 -9.69
CA ASP A 113 -3.26 -2.10 -8.87
C ASP A 113 -3.28 -1.61 -7.43
N PHE A 114 -4.48 -1.56 -6.87
CA PHE A 114 -4.72 -1.36 -5.47
C PHE A 114 -4.99 -2.72 -4.86
N TRP A 115 -4.08 -3.16 -4.01
CA TRP A 115 -4.19 -4.46 -3.36
C TRP A 115 -4.43 -4.28 -1.87
N SER A 116 -5.41 -5.01 -1.37
CA SER A 116 -5.62 -5.21 0.05
C SER A 116 -5.66 -6.70 0.30
N GLY A 117 -5.02 -7.14 1.37
CA GLY A 117 -5.25 -8.50 1.80
C GLY A 117 -5.15 -8.65 3.30
N HIS A 118 -5.76 -9.76 3.71
CA HIS A 118 -5.98 -10.12 5.08
C HIS A 118 -5.52 -11.56 5.23
N GLN A 119 -4.55 -11.77 6.10
CA GLN A 119 -4.16 -13.10 6.57
C GLN A 119 -4.75 -13.31 7.95
N ILE A 120 -5.42 -14.42 8.15
CA ILE A 120 -6.09 -14.78 9.40
C ILE A 120 -5.55 -16.14 9.80
N THR A 121 -4.98 -16.21 11.00
CA THR A 121 -4.55 -17.46 11.62
C THR A 121 -5.39 -17.70 12.86
N THR A 122 -5.87 -18.91 13.06
CA THR A 122 -6.70 -19.28 14.21
C THR A 122 -6.06 -20.39 15.04
N PRO A 123 -6.45 -20.57 16.31
CA PRO A 123 -6.26 -21.84 17.00
C PRO A 123 -7.12 -22.97 16.40
N ASP A 124 -6.83 -24.20 16.78
CA ASP A 124 -7.64 -25.37 16.42
C ASP A 124 -9.08 -25.25 16.95
N GLY A 125 -10.07 -25.77 16.20
CA GLY A 125 -11.49 -25.72 16.55
C GLY A 125 -12.15 -24.35 16.34
N ILE A 126 -11.46 -23.43 15.65
CA ILE A 126 -12.00 -22.16 15.18
C ILE A 126 -12.10 -22.19 13.66
N SER A 127 -13.32 -22.01 13.17
CA SER A 127 -13.62 -21.86 11.76
C SER A 127 -13.81 -20.39 11.40
N VAL A 128 -13.41 -20.02 10.17
CA VAL A 128 -13.55 -18.67 9.63
C VAL A 128 -14.42 -18.71 8.39
N ASN A 129 -15.51 -17.93 8.40
CA ASN A 129 -16.39 -17.78 7.25
C ASN A 129 -16.30 -16.36 6.70
N ARG A 130 -16.28 -16.24 5.37
CA ARG A 130 -16.56 -15.00 4.66
C ARG A 130 -18.05 -14.94 4.33
N ILE A 131 -18.69 -13.86 4.73
CA ILE A 131 -20.01 -13.47 4.26
C ILE A 131 -19.77 -12.45 3.14
N GLU A 132 -20.10 -12.83 1.92
CA GLU A 132 -19.85 -11.99 0.74
C GLU A 132 -20.78 -10.78 0.71
N GLY A 133 -20.17 -9.61 0.58
CA GLY A 133 -20.85 -8.34 0.38
C GLY A 133 -21.27 -8.12 -1.06
N THR A 134 -22.35 -7.36 -1.24
CA THR A 134 -22.97 -7.05 -2.55
C THR A 134 -22.33 -5.87 -3.29
N SER A 135 -21.20 -5.34 -2.83
CA SER A 135 -20.66 -4.06 -3.34
C SER A 135 -19.72 -4.25 -4.53
N ASN A 136 -19.83 -3.32 -5.48
CA ASN A 136 -18.78 -3.07 -6.47
C ASN A 136 -17.70 -2.19 -5.86
N SER A 137 -16.44 -2.47 -6.20
CA SER A 137 -15.32 -1.62 -5.86
C SER A 137 -15.28 -0.37 -6.74
N TYR A 138 -15.11 0.80 -6.13
CA TYR A 138 -14.92 2.05 -6.88
C TYR A 138 -13.93 2.99 -6.20
N ILE A 139 -13.29 3.83 -7.00
CA ILE A 139 -12.48 4.95 -6.51
C ILE A 139 -13.43 6.11 -6.17
N GLU A 140 -13.36 6.66 -4.97
CA GLU A 140 -14.08 7.90 -4.66
C GLU A 140 -13.24 9.11 -5.07
N THR A 141 -13.84 9.99 -5.89
CA THR A 141 -13.20 11.20 -6.40
C THR A 141 -14.02 12.46 -6.14
N GLY A 142 -13.97 12.99 -4.90
CA GLY A 142 -14.48 14.34 -4.59
C GLY A 142 -15.93 14.60 -5.00
N GLY A 143 -16.79 13.58 -4.93
CA GLY A 143 -18.20 13.64 -5.34
C GLY A 143 -18.55 12.81 -6.59
N MET A 144 -17.57 12.21 -7.27
CA MET A 144 -17.78 11.27 -8.37
C MET A 144 -17.27 9.87 -8.02
N ARG A 145 -17.83 8.83 -8.67
CA ARG A 145 -17.26 7.48 -8.66
C ARG A 145 -16.31 7.34 -9.84
N GLY A 146 -15.04 7.07 -9.56
CA GLY A 146 -13.99 6.79 -10.55
C GLY A 146 -14.11 5.40 -11.16
N PHE A 147 -13.30 5.16 -12.19
CA PHE A 147 -13.29 3.92 -12.96
C PHE A 147 -12.39 2.87 -12.33
N VAL A 148 -12.84 1.62 -12.30
CA VAL A 148 -12.07 0.41 -11.94
C VAL A 148 -12.28 -0.57 -13.09
N SER A 149 -11.21 -1.01 -13.73
CA SER A 149 -11.30 -1.90 -14.90
C SER A 149 -11.67 -3.32 -14.49
N ARG A 150 -11.15 -3.75 -13.34
CA ARG A 150 -11.36 -5.09 -12.82
C ARG A 150 -11.30 -5.09 -11.30
N THR A 151 -12.11 -5.94 -10.70
CA THR A 151 -12.00 -6.28 -9.28
C THR A 151 -11.95 -7.79 -9.14
N ASP A 152 -11.05 -8.27 -8.31
CA ASP A 152 -10.95 -9.67 -7.94
C ASP A 152 -11.00 -9.82 -6.42
N ARG A 153 -11.77 -10.79 -5.95
CA ARG A 153 -11.96 -11.09 -4.52
C ARG A 153 -11.83 -12.58 -4.31
N ARG A 154 -10.87 -12.97 -3.48
CA ARG A 154 -10.53 -14.38 -3.25
C ARG A 154 -10.40 -14.65 -1.78
N PHE A 155 -11.28 -15.50 -1.24
CA PHE A 155 -11.19 -16.04 0.11
C PHE A 155 -10.84 -17.50 0.04
N GLN A 156 -9.76 -17.91 0.70
CA GLN A 156 -9.27 -19.27 0.67
C GLN A 156 -8.69 -19.68 2.02
N GLN A 157 -9.01 -20.90 2.41
CA GLN A 157 -8.30 -21.60 3.46
C GLN A 157 -7.03 -22.20 2.86
N GLN A 158 -5.87 -21.70 3.28
CA GLN A 158 -4.57 -22.16 2.83
C GLN A 158 -4.15 -23.44 3.58
N ARG A 159 -4.51 -23.51 4.85
CA ARG A 159 -4.31 -24.64 5.78
C ARG A 159 -5.44 -24.68 6.79
N ASP A 160 -5.54 -25.75 7.57
CA ASP A 160 -6.59 -25.97 8.56
C ASP A 160 -6.86 -24.73 9.44
N THR A 161 -5.81 -24.00 9.83
CA THR A 161 -5.90 -22.82 10.69
C THR A 161 -5.44 -21.51 10.03
N GLU A 162 -5.21 -21.50 8.72
CA GLU A 162 -4.73 -20.33 7.98
C GLU A 162 -5.68 -19.98 6.83
N TYR A 163 -6.18 -18.75 6.85
CA TYR A 163 -7.12 -18.21 5.87
C TYR A 163 -6.56 -16.94 5.26
N GLU A 164 -6.82 -16.76 3.98
CA GLU A 164 -6.41 -15.59 3.21
C GLU A 164 -7.61 -15.00 2.50
N LEU A 165 -7.85 -13.71 2.72
CA LEU A 165 -8.73 -12.89 1.90
C LEU A 165 -7.87 -11.90 1.13
N SER A 166 -7.91 -11.94 -0.20
CA SER A 166 -7.33 -10.90 -1.03
C SER A 166 -8.40 -10.17 -1.81
N HIS A 167 -8.21 -8.86 -1.92
CA HIS A 167 -9.01 -7.96 -2.72
C HIS A 167 -8.05 -7.16 -3.61
N THR A 168 -8.23 -7.29 -4.93
CA THR A 168 -7.47 -6.52 -5.91
C THR A 168 -8.43 -5.64 -6.70
N SER A 169 -8.17 -4.34 -6.73
CA SER A 169 -8.84 -3.40 -7.62
C SER A 169 -7.84 -2.85 -8.62
N GLU A 170 -8.11 -3.11 -9.89
CA GLU A 170 -7.26 -2.70 -11.01
C GLU A 170 -7.74 -1.37 -11.58
N PHE A 171 -6.79 -0.46 -11.75
CA PHE A 171 -6.94 0.76 -12.53
C PHE A 171 -6.02 0.71 -13.75
N SER A 172 -6.58 0.30 -14.90
CA SER A 172 -5.86 0.35 -16.17
C SER A 172 -5.97 1.74 -16.79
N TYR A 173 -4.85 2.45 -16.86
CA TYR A 173 -4.80 3.79 -17.48
C TYR A 173 -4.36 3.74 -18.95
N LYS A 174 -4.04 2.55 -19.47
CA LYS A 174 -3.84 2.34 -20.92
C LYS A 174 -5.13 2.45 -21.72
N ASP A 175 -6.27 2.14 -21.09
CA ASP A 175 -7.59 2.11 -21.71
C ASP A 175 -8.32 3.46 -21.56
N LEU A 176 -7.73 4.41 -20.83
CA LEU A 176 -8.23 5.76 -20.63
C LEU A 176 -7.39 6.76 -21.43
N ASP A 177 -8.00 7.86 -21.86
CA ASP A 177 -7.21 8.98 -22.34
C ASP A 177 -6.39 9.60 -21.18
N ARG A 178 -5.24 10.19 -21.53
CA ARG A 178 -4.30 10.77 -20.55
C ARG A 178 -4.98 11.72 -19.56
N LYS A 179 -5.89 12.57 -20.01
CA LYS A 179 -6.54 13.57 -19.16
C LYS A 179 -7.47 12.89 -18.16
N SER A 180 -8.24 11.90 -18.60
CA SER A 180 -9.13 11.12 -17.73
C SER A 180 -8.35 10.33 -16.68
N ALA A 181 -7.22 9.71 -17.06
CA ALA A 181 -6.37 8.98 -16.13
C ALA A 181 -5.75 9.89 -15.05
N ILE A 182 -5.18 11.03 -15.45
CA ILE A 182 -4.65 12.03 -14.49
C ILE A 182 -5.76 12.54 -13.59
N ASN A 183 -6.92 12.90 -14.15
CA ASN A 183 -8.05 13.40 -13.39
C ASN A 183 -8.52 12.41 -12.31
N ALA A 184 -8.53 11.11 -12.61
CA ALA A 184 -8.87 10.06 -11.65
C ALA A 184 -7.86 9.99 -10.49
N ILE A 185 -6.55 10.07 -10.78
CA ILE A 185 -5.50 10.05 -9.76
C ILE A 185 -5.50 11.33 -8.92
N THR A 186 -5.62 12.50 -9.56
CA THR A 186 -5.64 13.81 -8.88
C THR A 186 -6.73 13.87 -7.82
N HIS A 187 -7.92 13.41 -8.17
CA HIS A 187 -9.08 13.47 -7.30
C HIS A 187 -9.27 12.23 -6.43
N TYR A 188 -8.37 11.24 -6.50
CA TYR A 188 -8.43 10.06 -5.63
C TYR A 188 -8.52 10.49 -4.16
N GLN A 189 -9.53 9.98 -3.47
CA GLN A 189 -9.69 10.13 -2.02
C GLN A 189 -9.48 8.81 -1.30
N LYS A 190 -10.25 7.80 -1.71
CA LYS A 190 -10.14 6.44 -1.17
C LYS A 190 -10.65 5.42 -2.18
N MET A 191 -10.24 4.19 -2.00
CA MET A 191 -10.82 3.05 -2.64
C MET A 191 -11.91 2.48 -1.72
N VAL A 192 -13.11 2.28 -2.25
CA VAL A 192 -14.24 1.79 -1.48
C VAL A 192 -14.61 0.40 -1.96
N SER A 193 -14.66 -0.55 -1.02
CA SER A 193 -15.11 -1.92 -1.21
C SER A 193 -15.87 -2.38 0.05
N ASP A 194 -17.10 -1.94 0.17
CA ASP A 194 -17.87 -2.16 1.39
C ASP A 194 -18.45 -3.59 1.47
N ASN A 195 -18.91 -3.98 2.66
CA ASN A 195 -19.85 -5.08 2.91
C ASN A 195 -19.32 -6.52 2.89
N ASP A 196 -18.03 -6.78 2.68
CA ASP A 196 -17.47 -8.10 3.01
C ASP A 196 -17.29 -8.23 4.52
N TYR A 197 -17.80 -9.30 5.11
CA TYR A 197 -17.61 -9.60 6.52
C TYR A 197 -16.82 -10.89 6.67
N VAL A 198 -15.83 -10.87 7.55
CA VAL A 198 -15.14 -12.09 7.95
C VAL A 198 -15.39 -12.31 9.43
N VAL A 199 -15.89 -13.49 9.75
CA VAL A 199 -16.28 -13.86 11.11
C VAL A 199 -15.61 -15.15 11.51
N ALA A 200 -15.19 -15.22 12.77
CA ALA A 200 -14.70 -16.44 13.39
C ALA A 200 -15.74 -17.00 14.37
N TYR A 201 -15.86 -18.33 14.42
CA TYR A 201 -16.73 -19.03 15.35
C TYR A 201 -16.08 -20.32 15.83
N LYS A 202 -16.47 -20.78 17.02
CA LYS A 202 -16.06 -22.07 17.58
C LYS A 202 -16.95 -23.16 17.01
N GLU A 203 -16.35 -24.21 16.46
CA GLU A 203 -17.07 -25.26 15.70
C GLU A 203 -18.11 -26.00 16.55
N ASP A 204 -17.84 -26.18 17.84
CA ASP A 204 -18.68 -26.97 18.76
C ASP A 204 -19.44 -26.12 19.80
N GLN A 205 -19.48 -24.80 19.65
CA GLN A 205 -20.11 -23.91 20.63
C GLN A 205 -21.05 -22.93 19.96
N VAL A 206 -22.28 -22.81 20.49
CA VAL A 206 -23.23 -21.77 20.11
C VAL A 206 -22.82 -20.46 20.79
N ILE A 207 -21.72 -19.87 20.32
CA ILE A 207 -21.24 -18.56 20.75
C ILE A 207 -21.48 -17.59 19.60
N GLU A 208 -21.77 -16.33 19.94
CA GLU A 208 -21.88 -15.27 18.94
C GLU A 208 -20.57 -15.15 18.15
N PRO A 209 -20.64 -15.16 16.81
CA PRO A 209 -19.45 -15.09 15.97
C PRO A 209 -18.71 -13.76 16.20
N VAL A 210 -17.38 -13.82 16.28
CA VAL A 210 -16.56 -12.62 16.44
C VAL A 210 -16.24 -12.06 15.06
N THR A 211 -16.61 -10.80 14.84
CA THR A 211 -16.27 -10.10 13.60
C THR A 211 -14.78 -9.80 13.58
N ILE A 212 -14.06 -10.40 12.62
CA ILE A 212 -12.65 -10.12 12.34
C ILE A 212 -12.54 -8.83 11.51
N MET A 213 -13.41 -8.69 10.51
CA MET A 213 -13.39 -7.59 9.56
C MET A 213 -14.82 -7.21 9.16
N GLN A 214 -15.09 -5.91 9.09
CA GLN A 214 -16.33 -5.34 8.58
C GLN A 214 -16.02 -4.42 7.41
N GLY A 215 -16.38 -4.86 6.21
CA GLY A 215 -15.98 -4.25 4.95
C GLY A 215 -14.50 -4.53 4.65
N ALA A 216 -14.20 -5.18 3.53
CA ALA A 216 -12.86 -5.17 2.95
C ALA A 216 -12.58 -3.82 2.29
N SER A 217 -13.07 -2.73 2.89
CA SER A 217 -13.08 -1.40 2.33
C SER A 217 -11.78 -0.74 2.71
N PHE A 218 -10.83 -0.77 1.79
CA PHE A 218 -9.51 -0.22 2.01
C PHE A 218 -9.49 1.27 1.66
N SER A 219 -9.82 2.09 2.66
CA SER A 219 -9.52 3.51 2.61
C SER A 219 -8.06 3.73 3.01
N PHE A 220 -7.12 3.55 2.08
CA PHE A 220 -5.78 4.12 2.25
C PHE A 220 -5.66 5.40 1.40
N PRO A 221 -5.51 6.57 2.04
CA PRO A 221 -5.25 7.80 1.32
C PRO A 221 -3.86 7.73 0.67
N ILE A 222 -3.75 8.29 -0.52
CA ILE A 222 -2.47 8.44 -1.21
C ILE A 222 -1.91 9.81 -0.82
N SER A 223 -0.69 9.86 -0.28
CA SER A 223 -0.02 11.13 -0.01
C SER A 223 0.20 11.92 -1.30
N GLU A 224 0.21 13.25 -1.23
CA GLU A 224 0.44 14.11 -2.40
C GLU A 224 1.74 13.78 -3.16
N PRO A 225 2.88 13.46 -2.50
CA PRO A 225 4.08 13.00 -3.20
C PRO A 225 3.86 11.71 -4.00
N LEU A 226 3.17 10.71 -3.43
CA LEU A 226 2.88 9.47 -4.14
C LEU A 226 1.90 9.73 -5.30
N LYS A 227 0.87 10.54 -5.08
CA LYS A 227 -0.09 10.94 -6.10
C LYS A 227 0.61 11.58 -7.30
N GLN A 228 1.54 12.51 -7.05
CA GLN A 228 2.32 13.14 -8.11
C GLN A 228 3.20 12.13 -8.86
N ARG A 229 3.82 11.16 -8.17
CA ARG A 229 4.59 10.08 -8.83
C ARG A 229 3.72 9.24 -9.78
N LEU A 230 2.50 8.90 -9.35
CA LEU A 230 1.54 8.17 -10.20
C LEU A 230 1.11 9.00 -11.42
N ILE A 231 0.87 10.30 -11.25
CA ILE A 231 0.56 11.23 -12.35
C ILE A 231 1.72 11.28 -13.35
N ASP A 232 2.96 11.46 -12.87
CA ASP A 232 4.14 11.55 -13.73
C ASP A 232 4.35 10.27 -14.56
N VAL A 233 4.01 9.10 -14.01
CA VAL A 233 4.01 7.82 -14.74
C VAL A 233 3.01 7.85 -15.88
N VAL A 234 1.77 8.28 -15.63
CA VAL A 234 0.73 8.39 -16.67
C VAL A 234 1.15 9.37 -17.76
N GLU A 235 1.70 10.53 -17.38
CA GLU A 235 2.18 11.55 -18.32
C GLU A 235 3.28 11.05 -19.25
N GLN A 236 4.22 10.24 -18.74
CA GLN A 236 5.31 9.71 -19.56
C GLN A 236 4.91 8.48 -20.37
N SER A 237 3.95 7.70 -19.90
CA SER A 237 3.49 6.48 -20.57
C SER A 237 2.62 6.72 -21.82
N THR A 238 2.11 7.94 -22.01
CA THR A 238 1.15 8.30 -23.07
C THR A 238 1.81 9.05 -24.24
N LYS A 239 3.13 8.88 -24.42
CA LYS A 239 3.88 9.38 -25.57
C LYS A 239 3.95 8.37 -26.70
#